data_AF-A0A838DGW1-F1
#
_entry.id   AF-A0A838DGW1-F1
#
_cell.length_a   1.000
_cell.length_b   1.000
_cell.length_c   1.000
_cell.angle_alpha   90.00
_cell.angle_beta   90.00
_cell.angle_gamma   90.00
#
_symmetry.space_group_name_H-M   'P 1'
#
loop_
_entity.id
_entity.type
_entity.pdbx_description
1 polymer ?
#
loop_
_entity_poly.entity_id
_entity_poly.type
_entity_poly.pdbx_seq_one_letter_code
_entity_poly.pdbx_strand_id
1 'polypeptide(L)'
;MSSRILVSSTDAAPTQTPAPPRRRSNAGGNINLRGSAAGAAGAPAVAINIASSAQLLSLLDGAATGPGGKTTILATGSNSRINISGNAGSAAPIDTIRADRGAIDIRHTGDNSSVSISNATLRADTVKVATLGANGALNIGGGTISADTALRLYSEGSNGTINFLANVTLNGPDPILAANTINITDNVVVTITGTGERPASVYTNNPNYSIRDGGNNQNQNAGRFGGAGANTFPFANRPPLDGGP
;
A
#
# COMPACT_ATOMS: atom_id res chain seq x y z
N MET A 1 -5.74 19.46 -17.40
CA MET A 1 -7.16 19.26 -17.05
C MET A 1 -7.19 18.52 -15.71
N SER A 2 -7.81 19.08 -14.67
CA SER A 2 -7.90 18.43 -13.36
C SER A 2 -9.30 17.84 -13.18
N SER A 3 -9.40 16.53 -13.05
CA SER A 3 -10.65 15.87 -12.67
C SER A 3 -10.86 16.00 -11.17
N ARG A 4 -11.95 16.67 -10.76
CA ARG A 4 -12.38 16.77 -9.36
C ARG A 4 -13.46 15.72 -9.12
N ILE A 5 -13.18 14.74 -8.26
CA ILE A 5 -14.21 13.84 -7.74
C ILE A 5 -14.92 14.58 -6.60
N LEU A 6 -16.23 14.79 -6.74
CA LEU A 6 -17.09 15.36 -5.72
C LEU A 6 -17.98 14.25 -5.17
N VAL A 7 -17.80 13.92 -3.89
CA VAL A 7 -18.69 13.04 -3.13
C VAL A 7 -19.55 13.93 -2.24
N SER A 8 -20.85 14.03 -2.52
CA SER A 8 -21.81 14.71 -1.66
C SER A 8 -22.71 13.67 -0.99
N SER A 9 -22.92 13.85 0.32
CA SER A 9 -24.11 13.31 0.98
C SER A 9 -25.17 14.41 0.96
N THR A 10 -26.44 14.06 0.78
CA THR A 10 -27.58 15.00 0.94
C THR A 10 -27.98 15.18 2.40
N ASP A 11 -27.14 14.73 3.35
CA ASP A 11 -27.36 14.95 4.77
C ASP A 11 -27.43 16.46 5.05
N ALA A 12 -28.51 16.90 5.68
CA ALA A 12 -28.63 18.26 6.18
C ALA A 12 -27.45 18.54 7.14
N ALA A 13 -26.84 19.73 7.03
CA ALA A 13 -25.86 20.17 8.00
C ALA A 13 -26.45 20.01 9.42
N PRO A 14 -25.72 19.44 10.39
CA PRO A 14 -26.27 19.14 11.71
C PRO A 14 -26.69 20.44 12.38
N THR A 15 -27.99 20.71 12.41
CA THR A 15 -28.60 21.85 13.12
C THR A 15 -29.03 21.49 14.55
N GLN A 16 -28.79 20.24 14.97
CA GLN A 16 -29.20 19.73 16.27
C GLN A 16 -28.03 19.03 16.99
N THR A 17 -27.95 19.24 18.30
CA THR A 17 -27.07 18.54 19.24
C THR A 17 -27.90 17.55 20.06
N PRO A 18 -27.57 16.24 20.05
CA PRO A 18 -26.45 15.60 19.37
C PRO A 18 -26.65 15.57 17.84
N ALA A 19 -25.54 15.64 17.09
CA ALA A 19 -25.57 15.60 15.64
C ALA A 19 -26.37 14.38 15.14
N PRO A 20 -27.27 14.53 14.14
CA PRO A 20 -27.99 13.41 13.57
C PRO A 20 -27.02 12.30 13.12
N PRO A 21 -27.37 11.02 13.29
CA PRO A 21 -26.58 9.93 12.75
C PRO A 21 -26.38 10.13 11.25
N ARG A 22 -25.13 10.26 10.81
CA ARG A 22 -24.79 10.32 9.36
C ARG A 22 -25.36 9.07 8.70
N ARG A 23 -26.00 9.20 7.53
CA ARG A 23 -26.48 8.02 6.78
C ARG A 23 -25.26 7.21 6.36
N ARG A 24 -25.08 6.06 7.01
CA ARG A 24 -24.04 5.09 6.67
C ARG A 24 -24.57 4.18 5.56
N SER A 25 -23.70 3.68 4.70
CA SER A 25 -24.11 2.67 3.74
C SER A 25 -24.56 1.41 4.49
N ASN A 26 -25.64 0.77 4.01
CA ASN A 26 -26.15 -0.50 4.57
C ASN A 26 -25.40 -1.73 4.03
N ALA A 27 -24.41 -1.53 3.16
CA ALA A 27 -23.49 -2.54 2.62
C ALA A 27 -22.10 -1.91 2.41
N GLY A 28 -21.06 -2.74 2.32
CA GLY A 28 -19.73 -2.29 1.91
C GLY A 28 -19.76 -1.67 0.50
N GLY A 29 -19.14 -0.49 0.33
CA GLY A 29 -19.05 0.20 -0.95
C GLY A 29 -17.79 -0.17 -1.75
N ASN A 30 -17.86 -0.10 -3.07
CA ASN A 30 -16.71 -0.26 -3.95
C ASN A 30 -16.27 1.10 -4.49
N ILE A 31 -15.03 1.49 -4.22
CA ILE A 31 -14.42 2.65 -4.85
C ILE A 31 -13.44 2.17 -5.91
N ASN A 32 -13.62 2.66 -7.14
CA ASN A 32 -12.70 2.38 -8.24
C ASN A 32 -12.08 3.70 -8.72
N LEU A 33 -10.80 3.90 -8.43
CA LEU A 33 -10.01 5.01 -8.95
C LEU A 33 -9.16 4.50 -10.11
N ARG A 34 -9.34 5.10 -11.30
CA ARG A 34 -8.59 4.72 -12.51
C ARG A 34 -7.89 5.94 -13.10
N GLY A 35 -6.61 5.79 -13.41
CA GLY A 35 -5.80 6.83 -14.05
C GLY A 35 -5.01 6.27 -15.24
N SER A 36 -5.12 6.91 -16.40
CA SER A 36 -4.40 6.50 -17.62
C SER A 36 -3.38 7.54 -18.08
N ALA A 37 -3.11 8.58 -17.26
CA ALA A 37 -2.17 9.62 -17.60
C ALA A 37 -0.76 9.04 -17.80
N ALA A 38 -0.13 9.35 -18.92
CA ALA A 38 1.23 8.93 -19.25
C ALA A 38 2.16 10.14 -19.25
N GLY A 39 3.37 9.97 -18.72
CA GLY A 39 4.41 11.00 -18.71
C GLY A 39 5.32 10.95 -19.93
N ALA A 40 5.92 12.09 -20.26
CA ALA A 40 7.04 12.11 -21.20
C ALA A 40 8.30 11.50 -20.55
N ALA A 41 9.29 11.12 -21.36
CA ALA A 41 10.57 10.64 -20.84
C ALA A 41 11.20 11.69 -19.91
N GLY A 42 11.59 11.28 -18.70
CA GLY A 42 12.14 12.17 -17.68
C GLY A 42 11.13 13.06 -16.95
N ALA A 43 9.85 13.07 -17.36
CA ALA A 43 8.79 13.88 -16.75
C ALA A 43 7.55 13.01 -16.42
N PRO A 44 7.61 12.23 -15.33
CA PRO A 44 6.55 11.28 -15.01
C PRO A 44 5.25 11.97 -14.59
N ALA A 45 4.14 11.57 -15.22
CA ALA A 45 2.81 12.09 -14.92
C ALA A 45 2.30 11.53 -13.58
N VAL A 46 1.52 12.32 -12.85
CA VAL A 46 0.76 11.81 -11.70
C VAL A 46 -0.57 11.27 -12.22
N ALA A 47 -0.71 9.96 -12.29
CA ALA A 47 -1.95 9.33 -12.74
C ALA A 47 -3.03 9.40 -11.65
N ILE A 48 -2.63 9.21 -10.39
CA ILE A 48 -3.52 9.27 -9.24
C ILE A 48 -2.77 9.90 -8.06
N ASN A 49 -3.39 10.86 -7.37
CA ASN A 49 -2.84 11.50 -6.17
C ASN A 49 -3.85 11.40 -5.02
N ILE A 50 -3.45 10.78 -3.92
CA ILE A 50 -4.28 10.60 -2.71
C ILE A 50 -3.50 11.18 -1.54
N ALA A 51 -3.87 12.39 -1.09
CA ALA A 51 -3.20 13.09 0.00
C ALA A 51 -4.02 13.13 1.31
N SER A 52 -5.32 12.86 1.23
CA SER A 52 -6.19 12.66 2.38
C SER A 52 -7.44 11.91 1.94
N SER A 53 -7.78 10.86 2.65
CA SER A 53 -8.91 9.99 2.33
C SER A 53 -10.08 10.15 3.26
N ALA A 54 -10.17 11.23 4.05
CA ALA A 54 -11.37 11.53 4.83
C ALA A 54 -12.67 11.42 3.98
N GLN A 55 -12.54 11.62 2.65
CA GLN A 55 -13.59 11.40 1.64
C GLN A 55 -13.79 9.93 1.20
N LEU A 56 -12.75 9.08 1.17
CA LEU A 56 -12.87 7.63 0.90
C LEU A 56 -13.33 6.86 2.15
N LEU A 57 -12.86 7.27 3.33
CA LEU A 57 -13.25 6.76 4.65
C LEU A 57 -14.76 6.92 4.88
N SER A 58 -15.33 8.04 4.43
CA SER A 58 -16.76 8.34 4.51
C SER A 58 -17.67 7.39 3.71
N LEU A 59 -17.11 6.59 2.81
CA LEU A 59 -17.85 5.65 1.94
C LEU A 59 -17.68 4.18 2.36
N LEU A 60 -16.81 3.88 3.33
CA LEU A 60 -16.49 2.51 3.79
C LEU A 60 -16.77 2.28 5.29
N ASP A 61 -17.37 3.25 5.98
CA ASP A 61 -17.56 3.20 7.44
C ASP A 61 -18.51 2.05 7.87
N GLY A 62 -17.94 1.05 8.54
CA GLY A 62 -18.31 -0.37 8.50
C GLY A 62 -19.52 -0.84 9.33
N ALA A 63 -20.58 -0.04 9.46
CA ALA A 63 -21.77 -0.44 10.24
C ALA A 63 -22.71 -1.44 9.53
N ALA A 64 -22.42 -1.79 8.27
CA ALA A 64 -23.25 -2.68 7.46
C ALA A 64 -22.95 -4.17 7.68
N THR A 65 -23.99 -4.97 7.93
CA THR A 65 -23.96 -6.45 7.82
C THR A 65 -23.65 -6.88 6.38
N GLY A 66 -22.54 -7.58 6.14
CA GLY A 66 -22.11 -8.07 4.81
C GLY A 66 -20.59 -7.95 4.58
N PRO A 67 -20.03 -8.47 3.47
CA PRO A 67 -18.61 -8.31 3.13
C PRO A 67 -18.19 -6.82 3.13
N GLY A 68 -16.98 -6.52 3.62
CA GLY A 68 -16.49 -5.14 3.66
C GLY A 68 -16.28 -4.52 2.29
N GLY A 69 -16.09 -3.20 2.24
CA GLY A 69 -15.92 -2.46 0.99
C GLY A 69 -14.57 -2.72 0.31
N LYS A 70 -14.50 -2.60 -1.01
CA LYS A 70 -13.23 -2.70 -1.77
C LYS A 70 -12.80 -1.32 -2.28
N THR A 71 -11.55 -0.95 -2.01
CA THR A 71 -10.90 0.20 -2.66
C THR A 71 -9.93 -0.33 -3.72
N THR A 72 -10.24 -0.08 -4.99
CA THR A 72 -9.37 -0.40 -6.12
C THR A 72 -8.76 0.88 -6.67
N ILE A 73 -7.43 0.93 -6.78
CA ILE A 73 -6.69 2.03 -7.38
C ILE A 73 -5.87 1.42 -8.52
N LEU A 74 -6.18 1.79 -9.76
CA LEU A 74 -5.53 1.24 -10.95
C LEU A 74 -4.97 2.37 -11.82
N ALA A 75 -3.66 2.37 -12.04
CA ALA A 75 -3.03 3.24 -13.02
C ALA A 75 -2.43 2.43 -14.17
N THR A 76 -2.58 2.91 -15.41
CA THR A 76 -2.13 2.18 -16.60
C THR A 76 -1.17 2.95 -17.49
N GLY A 77 -1.01 4.26 -17.31
CA GLY A 77 -0.15 5.06 -18.17
C GLY A 77 1.34 4.75 -17.97
N SER A 78 2.11 4.66 -19.05
CA SER A 78 3.58 4.54 -18.96
C SER A 78 4.20 5.83 -18.39
N ASN A 79 5.37 5.71 -17.75
CA ASN A 79 6.07 6.83 -17.10
C ASN A 79 5.12 7.61 -16.15
N SER A 80 4.36 6.91 -15.32
CA SER A 80 3.41 7.57 -14.43
C SER A 80 3.46 6.99 -13.03
N ARG A 81 2.78 7.68 -12.11
CA ARG A 81 2.80 7.32 -10.69
C ARG A 81 1.45 7.42 -10.00
N ILE A 82 1.27 6.54 -9.03
CA ILE A 82 0.26 6.64 -7.99
C ILE A 82 0.97 7.19 -6.75
N ASN A 83 0.50 8.33 -6.22
CA ASN A 83 0.98 8.88 -4.95
C ASN A 83 -0.07 8.67 -3.88
N ILE A 84 0.35 8.11 -2.74
CA ILE A 84 -0.46 7.94 -1.53
C ILE A 84 0.35 8.55 -0.39
N SER A 85 -0.09 9.71 0.08
CA SER A 85 0.55 10.40 1.21
C SER A 85 -0.42 10.52 2.38
N GLY A 86 0.03 10.15 3.56
CA GLY A 86 -0.67 10.45 4.81
C GLY A 86 -0.19 11.74 5.44
N ASN A 87 -0.77 12.10 6.58
CA ASN A 87 -0.43 13.30 7.31
C ASN A 87 0.69 13.01 8.32
N ALA A 88 1.92 13.35 7.96
CA ALA A 88 3.07 13.29 8.87
C ALA A 88 2.84 14.27 10.04
N GLY A 89 2.57 13.75 11.25
CA GLY A 89 2.45 14.57 12.48
C GLY A 89 1.06 14.59 13.15
N SER A 90 0.09 13.80 12.71
CA SER A 90 -1.18 13.67 13.44
C SER A 90 -1.00 12.85 14.72
N ALA A 91 -1.38 13.41 15.88
CA ALA A 91 -1.30 12.76 17.20
C ALA A 91 -2.14 11.48 17.32
N ALA A 92 -3.06 11.26 16.39
CA ALA A 92 -3.75 9.99 16.18
C ALA A 92 -3.55 9.54 14.73
N PRO A 93 -3.22 8.26 14.46
CA PRO A 93 -3.14 7.76 13.09
C PRO A 93 -4.52 7.90 12.43
N ILE A 94 -4.64 8.82 11.49
CA ILE A 94 -5.78 8.84 10.57
C ILE A 94 -5.43 7.88 9.45
N ASP A 95 -6.24 6.84 9.27
CA ASP A 95 -6.09 5.91 8.16
C ASP A 95 -6.10 6.69 6.85
N THR A 96 -5.01 6.57 6.07
CA THR A 96 -4.90 7.15 4.73
C THR A 96 -5.69 6.36 3.72
N ILE A 97 -5.90 5.05 3.89
CA ILE A 97 -6.94 4.30 3.19
C ILE A 97 -7.44 3.23 4.15
N ARG A 98 -8.76 3.13 4.34
CA ARG A 98 -9.37 2.10 5.18
C ARG A 98 -10.45 1.37 4.40
N ALA A 99 -10.38 0.03 4.43
CA ALA A 99 -11.40 -0.85 3.90
C ALA A 99 -11.76 -1.90 4.97
N ASP A 100 -12.59 -1.51 5.93
CA ASP A 100 -12.98 -2.38 7.03
C ASP A 100 -13.60 -3.68 6.53
N ARG A 101 -13.03 -4.82 6.95
CA ARG A 101 -13.46 -6.18 6.55
C ARG A 101 -13.44 -6.40 5.03
N GLY A 102 -12.69 -5.59 4.29
CA GLY A 102 -12.64 -5.57 2.84
C GLY A 102 -11.21 -5.46 2.30
N ALA A 103 -11.05 -5.03 1.06
CA ALA A 103 -9.75 -5.08 0.39
C ALA A 103 -9.28 -3.71 -0.12
N ILE A 104 -7.98 -3.45 0.01
CA ILE A 104 -7.27 -2.41 -0.72
C ILE A 104 -6.45 -3.10 -1.82
N ASP A 105 -6.69 -2.71 -3.06
CA ASP A 105 -6.04 -3.26 -4.25
C ASP A 105 -5.47 -2.12 -5.08
N ILE A 106 -4.17 -1.87 -4.95
CA ILE A 106 -3.45 -0.80 -5.66
C ILE A 106 -2.58 -1.45 -6.72
N ARG A 107 -2.84 -1.16 -8.00
CA ARG A 107 -2.07 -1.70 -9.13
C ARG A 107 -1.62 -0.61 -10.07
N HIS A 108 -0.39 -0.74 -10.56
CA HIS A 108 0.12 0.09 -11.64
C HIS A 108 0.72 -0.77 -12.75
N THR A 109 0.24 -0.65 -13.99
CA THR A 109 0.62 -1.56 -15.09
C THR A 109 1.53 -0.94 -16.17
N GLY A 110 1.73 0.38 -16.19
CA GLY A 110 2.64 1.02 -17.15
C GLY A 110 4.11 0.65 -16.95
N ASP A 111 4.91 0.63 -18.03
CA ASP A 111 6.26 0.03 -18.03
C ASP A 111 7.24 0.67 -17.04
N ASN A 112 7.33 2.01 -17.01
CA ASN A 112 8.11 2.76 -16.01
C ASN A 112 7.16 3.36 -14.98
N SER A 113 6.46 2.49 -14.26
CA SER A 113 5.48 2.90 -13.26
C SER A 113 6.08 3.02 -11.88
N SER A 114 5.48 3.87 -11.06
CA SER A 114 5.74 3.82 -9.62
C SER A 114 4.49 3.95 -8.78
N VAL A 115 4.51 3.28 -7.63
CA VAL A 115 3.56 3.50 -6.55
C VAL A 115 4.34 4.04 -5.37
N SER A 116 4.02 5.24 -4.91
CA SER A 116 4.69 5.87 -3.78
C SER A 116 3.73 5.98 -2.60
N ILE A 117 4.08 5.32 -1.49
CA ILE A 117 3.36 5.35 -0.22
C ILE A 117 4.24 6.09 0.78
N SER A 118 3.83 7.25 1.28
CA SER A 118 4.65 8.05 2.20
C SER A 118 3.84 8.50 3.41
N ASN A 119 4.34 8.17 4.60
CA ASN A 119 3.71 8.49 5.88
C ASN A 119 2.22 8.11 5.93
N ALA A 120 1.83 7.05 5.22
CA ALA A 120 0.46 6.66 5.02
C ALA A 120 0.08 5.47 5.91
N THR A 121 -1.17 5.44 6.36
CA THR A 121 -1.74 4.27 7.05
C THR A 121 -2.74 3.59 6.13
N LEU A 122 -2.46 2.36 5.71
CA LEU A 122 -3.37 1.53 4.92
C LEU A 122 -3.90 0.43 5.83
N ARG A 123 -5.22 0.28 5.93
CA ARG A 123 -5.84 -0.74 6.80
C ARG A 123 -6.99 -1.45 6.09
N ALA A 124 -6.92 -2.77 5.98
CA ALA A 124 -7.99 -3.59 5.40
C ALA A 124 -7.94 -5.01 5.94
N ASP A 125 -8.85 -5.88 5.50
CA ASP A 125 -8.70 -7.32 5.68
C ASP A 125 -7.60 -7.86 4.72
N THR A 126 -7.61 -7.40 3.47
CA THR A 126 -6.56 -7.73 2.48
C THR A 126 -5.96 -6.45 1.92
N VAL A 127 -4.63 -6.35 1.90
CA VAL A 127 -3.90 -5.25 1.24
C VAL A 127 -2.96 -5.81 0.18
N LYS A 128 -3.21 -5.40 -1.07
CA LYS A 128 -2.37 -5.71 -2.23
C LYS A 128 -1.87 -4.40 -2.83
N VAL A 129 -0.56 -4.30 -3.00
CA VAL A 129 0.08 -3.19 -3.71
C VAL A 129 1.04 -3.75 -4.74
N ALA A 130 0.84 -3.41 -6.01
CA ALA A 130 1.62 -3.98 -7.09
C ALA A 130 2.01 -2.97 -8.18
N THR A 131 3.28 -3.00 -8.58
CA THR A 131 3.76 -2.44 -9.85
C THR A 131 4.06 -3.58 -10.82
N LEU A 132 3.32 -3.64 -11.91
CA LEU A 132 3.30 -4.77 -12.85
C LEU A 132 4.02 -4.47 -14.16
N GLY A 133 4.43 -3.22 -14.41
CA GLY A 133 5.25 -2.87 -15.56
C GLY A 133 6.70 -3.33 -15.42
N ALA A 134 7.41 -3.43 -16.56
CA ALA A 134 8.76 -3.99 -16.64
C ALA A 134 9.77 -3.32 -15.67
N ASN A 135 9.67 -2.01 -15.46
CA ASN A 135 10.52 -1.21 -14.59
C ASN A 135 9.73 -0.60 -13.42
N GLY A 136 8.71 -1.33 -12.94
CA GLY A 136 7.88 -0.92 -11.82
C GLY A 136 8.69 -0.64 -10.54
N ALA A 137 8.33 0.42 -9.81
CA ALA A 137 8.93 0.74 -8.52
C ALA A 137 7.88 1.01 -7.45
N LEU A 138 7.86 0.20 -6.40
CA LEU A 138 7.09 0.45 -5.19
C LEU A 138 7.98 1.15 -4.15
N ASN A 139 7.72 2.43 -3.91
CA ASN A 139 8.47 3.26 -2.98
C ASN A 139 7.67 3.46 -1.69
N ILE A 140 8.24 3.08 -0.54
CA ILE A 140 7.58 3.15 0.75
C ILE A 140 8.41 4.03 1.69
N GLY A 141 7.98 5.28 1.82
CA GLY A 141 8.61 6.32 2.63
C GLY A 141 7.91 6.52 3.97
N GLY A 142 7.66 5.42 4.69
CA GLY A 142 7.13 5.43 6.06
C GLY A 142 5.62 5.18 6.18
N GLY A 143 5.17 4.94 7.42
CA GLY A 143 3.78 4.67 7.76
C GLY A 143 3.51 3.21 8.16
N THR A 144 2.23 2.83 8.13
CA THR A 144 1.77 1.48 8.51
C THR A 144 0.91 0.88 7.41
N ILE A 145 1.19 -0.37 7.03
CA ILE A 145 0.36 -1.13 6.11
C ILE A 145 -0.14 -2.36 6.86
N SER A 146 -1.45 -2.44 7.08
CA SER A 146 -2.10 -3.42 7.94
C SER A 146 -3.13 -4.24 7.17
N ALA A 147 -3.02 -5.55 7.27
CA ALA A 147 -3.99 -6.52 6.74
C ALA A 147 -4.27 -7.62 7.77
N ASP A 148 -5.52 -8.03 7.89
CA ASP A 148 -5.91 -9.12 8.81
C ASP A 148 -5.70 -10.51 8.18
N THR A 149 -5.96 -10.65 6.88
CA THR A 149 -5.89 -11.91 6.13
C THR A 149 -4.67 -12.00 5.23
N ALA A 150 -4.37 -10.97 4.43
CA ALA A 150 -3.25 -11.03 3.48
C ALA A 150 -2.63 -9.66 3.20
N LEU A 151 -1.30 -9.58 3.38
CA LEU A 151 -0.48 -8.44 3.01
C LEU A 151 0.49 -8.84 1.89
N ARG A 152 0.33 -8.23 0.71
CA ARG A 152 1.11 -8.53 -0.50
C ARG A 152 1.67 -7.26 -1.12
N LEU A 153 2.99 -7.13 -1.16
CA LEU A 153 3.72 -6.02 -1.79
C LEU A 153 4.55 -6.56 -2.96
N TYR A 154 4.23 -6.15 -4.18
CA TYR A 154 4.73 -6.77 -5.40
C TYR A 154 5.31 -5.73 -6.36
N SER A 155 6.43 -6.08 -6.98
CA SER A 155 6.93 -5.42 -8.18
C SER A 155 7.42 -6.47 -9.18
N GLU A 156 6.51 -6.88 -10.07
CA GLU A 156 6.64 -8.08 -10.91
C GLU A 156 7.52 -7.90 -12.15
N GLY A 157 7.81 -6.66 -12.54
CA GLY A 157 8.62 -6.38 -13.73
C GLY A 157 10.02 -7.00 -13.67
N SER A 158 10.64 -7.21 -14.84
CA SER A 158 12.01 -7.72 -14.96
C SER A 158 13.03 -6.88 -14.20
N ASN A 159 12.79 -5.57 -14.09
CA ASN A 159 13.58 -4.62 -13.29
C ASN A 159 12.77 -4.08 -12.10
N GLY A 160 11.76 -4.84 -11.65
CA GLY A 160 10.86 -4.44 -10.59
C GLY A 160 11.59 -4.22 -9.26
N THR A 161 11.28 -3.11 -8.59
CA THR A 161 11.90 -2.76 -7.30
C THR A 161 10.87 -2.49 -6.20
N ILE A 162 11.18 -2.90 -4.98
CA ILE A 162 10.53 -2.40 -3.76
C ILE A 162 11.60 -1.66 -2.96
N ASN A 163 11.33 -0.40 -2.60
CA ASN A 163 12.27 0.48 -1.93
C ASN A 163 11.67 0.99 -0.62
N PHE A 164 12.26 0.58 0.51
CA PHE A 164 11.94 1.14 1.82
C PHE A 164 12.86 2.34 2.09
N LEU A 165 12.26 3.52 2.11
CA LEU A 165 12.94 4.82 2.19
C LEU A 165 12.90 5.42 3.60
N ALA A 166 12.02 4.92 4.46
CA ALA A 166 11.91 5.32 5.87
C ALA A 166 11.33 4.16 6.69
N ASN A 167 11.30 4.31 8.02
CA ASN A 167 10.77 3.29 8.92
C ASN A 167 9.30 2.99 8.63
N VAL A 168 8.99 1.70 8.43
CA VAL A 168 7.66 1.21 8.03
C VAL A 168 7.23 0.10 8.98
N THR A 169 5.95 0.06 9.31
CA THR A 169 5.34 -1.10 9.96
C THR A 169 4.50 -1.88 8.95
N LEU A 170 4.82 -3.16 8.76
CA LEU A 170 4.00 -4.11 8.03
C LEU A 170 3.30 -4.99 9.06
N ASN A 171 1.97 -4.87 9.15
CA ASN A 171 1.13 -5.64 10.06
C ASN A 171 0.31 -6.66 9.27
N GLY A 172 0.56 -7.94 9.46
CA GLY A 172 -0.21 -9.00 8.83
C GLY A 172 0.26 -10.40 9.24
N PRO A 173 -0.55 -11.44 9.00
CA PRO A 173 -0.25 -12.79 9.47
C PRO A 173 0.96 -13.43 8.75
N ASP A 174 1.19 -13.09 7.48
CA ASP A 174 2.25 -13.65 6.63
C ASP A 174 2.65 -12.67 5.49
N PRO A 175 3.25 -11.50 5.77
CA PRO A 175 3.55 -10.52 4.74
C PRO A 175 4.41 -11.11 3.62
N ILE A 176 3.99 -10.96 2.36
CA ILE A 176 4.78 -11.36 1.19
C ILE A 176 5.26 -10.11 0.46
N LEU A 177 6.58 -10.07 0.25
CA LEU A 177 7.25 -9.05 -0.55
C LEU A 177 7.88 -9.75 -1.74
N ALA A 178 7.58 -9.33 -2.96
CA ALA A 178 8.11 -9.96 -4.16
C ALA A 178 8.56 -8.92 -5.19
N ALA A 179 9.86 -8.88 -5.51
CA ALA A 179 10.41 -8.04 -6.56
C ALA A 179 11.77 -8.53 -7.03
N ASN A 180 12.18 -8.17 -8.25
CA ASN A 180 13.54 -8.48 -8.72
C ASN A 180 14.61 -7.92 -7.77
N THR A 181 14.40 -6.71 -7.25
CA THR A 181 15.25 -6.07 -6.24
C THR A 181 14.43 -5.54 -5.08
N ILE A 182 14.91 -5.78 -3.86
CA ILE A 182 14.35 -5.19 -2.64
C ILE A 182 15.44 -4.41 -1.93
N ASN A 183 15.22 -3.12 -1.74
CA ASN A 183 16.15 -2.22 -1.07
C ASN A 183 15.55 -1.77 0.27
N ILE A 184 16.34 -1.88 1.34
CA ILE A 184 16.06 -1.15 2.59
C ILE A 184 17.22 -0.17 2.81
N THR A 185 16.89 1.12 2.82
CA THR A 185 17.88 2.18 2.99
C THR A 185 18.64 2.01 4.32
N ASP A 186 19.92 2.36 4.36
CA ASP A 186 20.70 2.31 5.59
C ASP A 186 19.99 3.07 6.74
N ASN A 187 20.04 2.50 7.94
CA ASN A 187 19.34 2.93 9.15
C ASN A 187 17.80 2.86 9.11
N VAL A 188 17.20 2.33 8.04
CA VAL A 188 15.76 2.07 7.98
C VAL A 188 15.43 0.69 8.56
N VAL A 189 14.39 0.65 9.38
CA VAL A 189 13.81 -0.59 9.91
C VAL A 189 12.42 -0.81 9.31
N VAL A 190 12.23 -1.97 8.69
CA VAL A 190 10.92 -2.47 8.29
C VAL A 190 10.44 -3.42 9.38
N THR A 191 9.52 -2.95 10.23
CA THR A 191 9.02 -3.71 11.38
C THR A 191 7.90 -4.64 10.94
N ILE A 192 8.11 -5.94 11.10
CA ILE A 192 7.10 -6.96 10.83
C ILE A 192 6.36 -7.29 12.11
N THR A 193 5.04 -7.13 12.08
CA THR A 193 4.12 -7.38 13.21
C THR A 193 2.90 -8.14 12.71
N GLY A 194 2.13 -8.74 13.62
CA GLY A 194 0.90 -9.43 13.26
C GLY A 194 0.56 -10.57 14.21
N THR A 195 -0.62 -11.15 14.02
CA THR A 195 -1.07 -12.32 14.78
C THR A 195 -0.14 -13.51 14.52
N GLY A 196 0.48 -14.02 15.58
CA GLY A 196 1.43 -15.14 15.50
C GLY A 196 2.85 -14.76 15.07
N GLU A 197 3.18 -13.47 15.00
CA GLU A 197 4.55 -12.93 14.84
C GLU A 197 5.39 -13.68 13.80
N ARG A 198 4.80 -13.94 12.62
CA ARG A 198 5.49 -14.67 11.57
C ARG A 198 6.42 -13.74 10.79
N PRO A 199 7.65 -14.18 10.45
CA PRO A 199 8.54 -13.41 9.59
C PRO A 199 7.89 -13.13 8.23
N ALA A 200 8.27 -12.04 7.59
CA ALA A 200 7.88 -11.79 6.21
C ALA A 200 8.55 -12.79 5.26
N SER A 201 7.83 -13.21 4.22
CA SER A 201 8.40 -13.99 3.12
C SER A 201 8.84 -13.05 2.00
N VAL A 202 10.15 -13.00 1.77
CA VAL A 202 10.78 -12.06 0.83
C VAL A 202 11.29 -12.83 -0.38
N TYR A 203 10.68 -12.62 -1.53
CA TYR A 203 11.06 -13.25 -2.79
C TYR A 203 11.80 -12.24 -3.66
N THR A 204 13.11 -12.41 -3.82
CA THR A 204 13.92 -11.47 -4.60
C THR A 204 15.20 -12.09 -5.15
N ASN A 205 15.71 -11.53 -6.24
CA ASN A 205 17.02 -11.88 -6.77
C ASN A 205 18.13 -11.00 -6.18
N ASN A 206 17.78 -9.78 -5.75
CA ASN A 206 18.73 -8.79 -5.24
C ASN A 206 18.24 -8.25 -3.88
N PRO A 207 18.56 -8.95 -2.77
CA PRO A 207 18.12 -8.59 -1.43
C PRO A 207 19.06 -7.56 -0.77
N ASN A 208 18.94 -6.30 -1.18
CA ASN A 208 19.80 -5.20 -0.74
C ASN A 208 19.38 -4.64 0.64
N TYR A 209 19.60 -5.46 1.66
CA TYR A 209 19.38 -5.15 3.08
C TYR A 209 20.31 -6.02 3.94
N SER A 210 20.23 -5.90 5.25
CA SER A 210 21.15 -6.54 6.20
C SER A 210 21.27 -8.04 5.98
N ILE A 211 22.51 -8.55 5.97
CA ILE A 211 22.79 -9.99 5.98
C ILE A 211 22.14 -10.75 7.14
N ARG A 212 21.76 -10.04 8.23
CA ARG A 212 21.12 -10.64 9.41
C ARG A 212 19.70 -11.10 9.13
N ASP A 213 19.05 -10.54 8.12
CA ASP A 213 17.66 -10.83 7.75
C ASP A 213 17.55 -11.55 6.40
N GLY A 214 18.64 -12.19 5.94
CA GLY A 214 18.70 -12.85 4.64
C GLY A 214 19.03 -11.92 3.47
N GLY A 215 19.57 -10.73 3.74
CA GLY A 215 20.07 -9.79 2.74
C GLY A 215 21.51 -10.03 2.30
N ASN A 216 22.04 -9.16 1.45
CA ASN A 216 23.42 -9.21 0.94
C ASN A 216 24.30 -8.05 1.45
N ASN A 217 23.75 -7.09 2.22
CA ASN A 217 24.48 -5.91 2.67
C ASN A 217 25.14 -6.16 4.03
N GLN A 218 26.48 -6.11 4.04
CA GLN A 218 27.31 -6.35 5.24
C GLN A 218 27.55 -5.09 6.08
N ASN A 219 27.08 -3.91 5.64
CA ASN A 219 27.21 -2.68 6.41
C ASN A 219 26.56 -2.84 7.79
N GLN A 220 27.23 -2.36 8.85
CA GLN A 220 26.68 -2.37 10.21
C GLN A 220 25.39 -1.56 10.32
N ASN A 221 25.24 -0.55 9.46
CA ASN A 221 24.08 0.32 9.37
C ASN A 221 23.12 -0.11 8.25
N ALA A 222 23.31 -1.29 7.65
CA ALA A 222 22.43 -1.79 6.61
C ALA A 222 20.97 -1.76 7.07
N GLY A 223 20.09 -1.28 6.20
CA GLY A 223 18.64 -1.34 6.42
C GLY A 223 18.21 -2.77 6.71
N ARG A 224 17.23 -2.96 7.60
CA ARG A 224 16.95 -4.28 8.19
C ARG A 224 15.46 -4.54 8.38
N PHE A 225 15.11 -5.81 8.53
CA PHE A 225 13.82 -6.21 9.06
C PHE A 225 13.87 -6.20 10.61
N GLY A 226 12.77 -5.77 11.23
CA GLY A 226 12.58 -5.78 12.68
C GLY A 226 11.33 -6.57 13.08
N GLY A 227 11.09 -6.72 14.38
CA GLY A 227 10.00 -7.54 14.89
C GLY A 227 10.22 -9.01 14.54
N ALA A 228 9.25 -9.62 13.86
CA ALA A 228 9.35 -11.02 13.43
C ALA A 228 10.44 -11.30 12.37
N GLY A 229 11.04 -10.27 11.78
CA GLY A 229 12.11 -10.42 10.79
C GLY A 229 11.59 -10.89 9.42
N ALA A 230 12.47 -11.48 8.62
CA ALA A 230 12.15 -11.96 7.27
C ALA A 230 12.91 -13.24 6.91
N ASN A 231 12.35 -14.01 5.97
CA ASN A 231 12.99 -15.13 5.30
C ASN A 231 13.09 -14.84 3.80
N THR A 232 14.29 -14.99 3.24
CA THR A 232 14.56 -14.68 1.83
C THR A 232 14.55 -15.93 0.96
N PHE A 233 13.87 -15.83 -0.18
CA PHE A 233 13.71 -16.89 -1.16
C PHE A 233 14.01 -16.38 -2.58
N PRO A 234 14.37 -17.26 -3.53
CA PRO A 234 14.50 -16.88 -4.92
C PRO A 234 13.21 -16.27 -5.48
N PHE A 235 13.31 -15.21 -6.28
CA PHE A 235 12.15 -14.52 -6.88
C PHE A 235 11.27 -15.45 -7.74
N ALA A 236 11.87 -16.48 -8.35
CA ALA A 236 11.16 -17.48 -9.15
C ALA A 236 10.14 -18.29 -8.36
N ASN A 237 10.30 -18.42 -7.03
CA ASN A 237 9.42 -19.21 -6.16
C ASN A 237 8.28 -18.41 -5.55
N ARG A 238 8.12 -17.13 -5.93
CA ARG A 238 7.09 -16.27 -5.36
C ARG A 238 5.69 -16.83 -5.65
N PRO A 239 4.78 -16.78 -4.68
CA PRO A 239 3.36 -17.03 -4.94
C PRO A 239 2.78 -16.00 -5.90
N PRO A 240 1.73 -16.35 -6.67
CA PRO A 240 0.99 -15.39 -7.47
C PRO A 240 0.42 -14.25 -6.60
N LEU A 241 0.47 -13.01 -7.10
CA LEU A 241 -0.10 -11.84 -6.40
C LEU A 241 -1.57 -12.05 -6.00
N ASP A 242 -2.33 -12.71 -6.87
CA ASP A 242 -3.75 -12.99 -6.67
C ASP A 242 -4.04 -14.38 -6.08
N GLY A 243 -3.00 -15.15 -5.75
CA GLY A 243 -3.14 -16.39 -4.98
C GLY A 243 -3.60 -16.06 -3.56
N GLY A 244 -4.73 -16.63 -3.15
CA GLY A 244 -5.16 -16.61 -1.75
C GLY A 244 -4.34 -17.60 -0.90
N PRO A 245 -4.65 -17.73 0.40
CA PRO A 245 -4.66 -19.08 0.97
C PRO A 245 -5.54 -20.02 0.13
#